data_AF-A0A7V5BZ00-F1
#
_entry.id   AF-A0A7V5BZ00-F1
#
_cell.length_a   1.000
_cell.length_b   1.000
_cell.length_c   1.000
_cell.angle_alpha   90.00
_cell.angle_beta   90.00
_cell.angle_gamma   90.00
#
_symmetry.space_group_name_H-M   'P 1'
#
loop_
_entity.id
_entity.type
_entity.pdbx_description
1 polymer ?
#
loop_
_entity_poly.entity_id
_entity_poly.type
_entity_poly.pdbx_seq_one_letter_code
_entity_poly.pdbx_strand_id
1 'polypeptide(L)' 'MGPVRELLPRALVTVDHFHLIRFANQVVTEVRQRTQQEVLGHRGRKGDPLYGIRHLLLPGRERLRERDRKRLGPP' A
#
# COMPACT_ATOMS: atom_id res chain seq x y z
N MET A 1 20.35 2.82 24.55
CA MET A 1 19.23 3.70 24.13
C MET A 1 19.73 4.52 22.94
N GLY A 2 18.93 4.76 21.90
CA GLY A 2 19.43 5.48 20.72
C GLY A 2 19.70 6.97 21.01
N PRO A 3 20.58 7.64 20.23
CA PRO A 3 21.06 9.00 20.51
C PRO A 3 19.94 10.06 20.61
N VAL A 4 18.83 9.85 19.90
CA VAL A 4 17.63 10.72 19.98
C VAL A 4 17.06 10.77 21.40
N ARG A 5 17.08 9.65 22.13
CA ARG A 5 16.47 9.54 23.47
C ARG A 5 17.34 10.16 24.56
N GLU A 6 18.66 10.22 24.33
CA GLU A 6 19.61 10.87 25.22
C GLU A 6 19.58 12.39 25.06
N LEU A 7 19.50 12.86 23.80
CA LEU A 7 19.48 14.29 23.49
C LEU A 7 18.11 14.95 23.70
N LEU A 8 17.02 14.18 23.59
CA LEU A 8 15.64 14.68 23.72
C LEU A 8 14.84 13.82 24.70
N PRO A 9 15.19 13.80 25.99
CA PRO A 9 14.62 12.86 26.96
C PRO A 9 13.13 13.10 27.24
N ARG A 10 12.59 14.28 26.89
CA ARG A 10 11.18 14.65 27.06
C ARG A 10 10.38 14.68 25.76
N ALA A 11 11.00 14.43 24.60
CA ALA A 11 10.30 14.46 23.33
C ALA A 11 9.56 13.13 23.08
N LEU A 12 8.33 13.22 22.58
CA LEU A 12 7.61 12.06 22.08
C LEU A 12 8.16 11.71 20.70
N VAL A 13 8.75 10.52 20.56
CA VAL A 13 9.19 10.01 19.25
C VAL A 13 7.99 9.42 18.54
N THR A 14 7.53 10.08 17.48
CA THR A 14 6.42 9.61 16.63
C THR A 14 6.94 9.21 15.26
N VAL A 15 6.34 8.19 14.65
CA VAL A 15 6.61 7.87 13.26
C VAL A 15 5.90 8.89 12.37
N ASP A 16 6.61 9.42 11.39
CA ASP A 16 6.04 10.33 10.41
C ASP A 16 4.95 9.64 9.56
N HIS A 17 3.77 10.26 9.48
CA HIS A 17 2.62 9.69 8.78
C HIS A 17 2.87 9.47 7.28
N PHE A 18 3.65 10.35 6.64
CA PHE A 18 3.96 10.20 5.22
C PHE A 18 4.81 8.94 4.98
N HIS A 19 5.82 8.71 5.82
CA HIS A 19 6.66 7.51 5.74
C HIS A 19 5.88 6.23 6.06
N LEU A 20 4.98 6.25 7.04
CA LEU A 20 4.11 5.12 7.34
C LEU A 20 3.22 4.75 6.15
N ILE A 21 2.53 5.73 5.56
CA ILE A 21 1.64 5.51 4.41
C ILE A 21 2.44 5.01 3.20
N ARG A 22 3.63 5.58 2.97
CA ARG A 22 4.53 5.11 1.92
C ARG A 22 4.92 3.65 2.12
N PHE A 23 5.27 3.25 3.34
CA PHE A 23 5.63 1.86 3.66
C PHE A 23 4.44 0.91 3.46
N ALA A 24 3.25 1.28 3.95
CA ALA A 24 2.04 0.49 3.73
C ALA A 24 1.73 0.29 2.24
N ASN A 25 1.82 1.36 1.44
CA ASN A 25 1.63 1.30 -0.01
C ASN A 25 2.65 0.40 -0.72
N GLN A 26 3.89 0.36 -0.23
CA GLN A 26 4.93 -0.53 -0.74
C GLN A 26 4.56 -1.99 -0.47
N VAL A 27 4.16 -2.32 0.76
CA VAL A 27 3.74 -3.69 1.12
C VAL A 27 2.56 -4.16 0.26
N VAL A 28 1.54 -3.31 0.06
CA VAL A 28 0.41 -3.62 -0.84
C VAL A 28 0.89 -3.88 -2.28
N THR A 29 1.85 -3.09 -2.74
CA THR A 29 2.44 -3.23 -4.08
C THR A 29 3.23 -4.53 -4.25
N GLU A 30 3.94 -4.97 -3.22
CA GLU A 30 4.70 -6.22 -3.20
C GLU A 30 3.76 -7.44 -3.18
N VAL A 31 2.79 -7.46 -2.26
CA VAL A 31 1.78 -8.54 -2.18
C VAL A 31 1.05 -8.70 -3.50
N ARG A 32 0.58 -7.58 -4.10
CA ARG A 32 -0.07 -7.59 -5.40
C ARG A 32 0.81 -8.18 -6.51
N GLN A 33 2.11 -7.84 -6.54
CA GLN A 33 3.03 -8.38 -7.54
C GLN A 33 3.30 -9.87 -7.34
N ARG A 34 3.44 -10.31 -6.09
CA ARG A 34 3.61 -11.71 -5.73
C ARG A 34 2.38 -12.53 -6.14
N THR A 35 1.19 -12.13 -5.73
CA THR A 35 -0.07 -12.83 -6.09
C THR A 35 -0.27 -12.89 -7.60
N GLN A 36 0.03 -11.82 -8.33
CA GLN A 36 -0.01 -11.82 -9.79
C GLN A 36 0.93 -12.86 -10.40
N GLN A 37 2.17 -12.94 -9.90
CA GLN A 37 3.16 -13.91 -10.37
C GLN A 37 2.76 -15.35 -10.01
N GLU A 38 2.20 -15.58 -8.81
CA GLU A 38 1.72 -16.88 -8.35
C GLU A 38 0.51 -17.37 -9.16
N VAL A 39 -0.43 -16.48 -9.49
CA VAL A 39 -1.69 -16.84 -10.17
C VAL A 39 -1.52 -16.94 -11.69
N LEU A 40 -0.73 -16.05 -12.31
CA LEU A 40 -0.62 -15.94 -13.77
C LEU A 40 0.74 -16.39 -14.31
N GLY A 41 1.70 -16.74 -13.45
CA GLY A 41 3.04 -17.20 -13.86
C GLY A 41 3.94 -16.10 -14.44
N HIS A 42 3.50 -14.84 -14.43
CA HIS A 42 4.28 -13.71 -14.92
C HIS A 42 3.99 -12.42 -14.18
N ARG A 43 4.93 -11.47 -14.28
CA ARG A 43 4.75 -10.12 -13.78
C ARG A 43 3.59 -9.44 -14.50
N GLY A 44 2.83 -8.62 -13.77
CA GLY A 44 1.64 -7.95 -14.28
C GLY A 44 1.89 -7.04 -15.48
N ARG A 45 0.98 -7.08 -16.46
CA ARG A 45 0.96 -6.36 -17.73
C ARG A 45 -0.42 -5.80 -18.00
N LYS A 46 -0.54 -4.93 -19.02
CA LYS A 46 -1.84 -4.41 -19.47
C LYS A 46 -2.77 -5.57 -19.84
N GLY A 47 -3.95 -5.62 -19.24
CA GLY A 47 -4.93 -6.70 -19.41
C GLY A 47 -5.09 -7.57 -18.16
N ASP A 48 -4.06 -7.66 -17.32
CA ASP A 48 -4.12 -8.53 -16.14
C ASP A 48 -5.01 -7.93 -15.04
N PRO A 49 -5.78 -8.75 -14.31
CA PRO A 49 -6.70 -8.26 -13.28
C PRO A 49 -6.03 -7.37 -12.23
N LEU A 50 -4.96 -7.86 -11.58
CA LEU A 50 -4.26 -7.12 -10.52
C LEU A 50 -3.42 -5.96 -11.05
N TYR A 51 -2.96 -6.03 -12.30
CA TYR A 51 -2.28 -4.90 -12.91
C TYR A 51 -3.26 -3.76 -13.22
N GLY A 52 -4.49 -4.08 -13.65
CA GLY A 52 -5.54 -3.13 -14.02
C GLY A 52 -6.09 -2.31 -12.85
N ILE A 53 -6.06 -2.84 -11.63
CA ILE A 53 -6.56 -2.18 -10.40
C ILE A 53 -5.44 -1.62 -9.51
N ARG A 54 -4.17 -1.71 -9.91
CA ARG A 54 -3.00 -1.38 -9.06
C ARG A 54 -3.06 -0.02 -8.34
N HIS A 55 -3.67 1.00 -8.96
CA HIS A 55 -3.81 2.33 -8.36
C HIS A 55 -5.02 2.48 -7.44
N LEU A 56 -6.02 1.59 -7.57
CA LEU A 56 -7.22 1.58 -6.72
C LEU A 56 -6.95 0.93 -5.36
N LEU A 57 -5.86 0.16 -5.22
CA LEU A 57 -5.49 -0.53 -3.99
C LEU A 57 -4.75 0.36 -2.98
N LEU A 58 -4.30 1.55 -3.38
CA LEU A 58 -3.50 2.47 -2.55
C LEU A 58 -4.33 3.50 -1.77
N PRO A 59 -5.37 4.15 -2.35
CA PRO A 59 -6.16 5.09 -1.58
C PRO A 59 -7.08 4.36 -0.59
N GLY A 60 -7.39 5.03 0.51
CA GLY A 60 -8.44 4.58 1.43
C GLY A 60 -9.79 4.47 0.72
N ARG A 61 -10.63 3.54 1.19
CA ARG A 61 -11.93 3.21 0.59
C ARG A 61 -12.89 4.40 0.52
N GLU A 62 -12.75 5.35 1.41
CA GLU A 62 -13.47 6.62 1.46
C GLU A 62 -13.16 7.54 0.28
N ARG A 63 -11.99 7.39 -0.35
CA ARG A 63 -11.56 8.18 -1.52
C ARG A 63 -11.93 7.53 -2.85
N LEU A 64 -12.42 6.29 -2.84
CA LEU A 64 -12.82 5.57 -4.04
C LEU A 64 -14.22 6.00 -4.48
N ARG A 65 -14.36 6.27 -5.78
CA ARG A 65 -15.69 6.49 -6.37
C ARG A 65 -16.42 5.16 -6.49
N GLU A 66 -17.74 5.22 -6.65
CA GLU A 66 -18.58 4.02 -6.73
C GLU A 66 -18.14 3.05 -7.84
N ARG A 67 -17.79 3.58 -9.02
CA ARG A 67 -17.23 2.77 -10.12
C ARG A 67 -15.92 2.06 -9.74
N ASP A 68 -15.09 2.68 -8.91
CA ASP A 68 -13.78 2.16 -8.53
C ASP A 68 -13.97 1.05 -7.48
N ARG A 69 -14.93 1.22 -6.57
CA ARG A 69 -15.37 0.18 -5.62
C ARG A 69 -15.90 -1.05 -6.35
N LYS A 70 -16.76 -0.87 -7.36
CA LYS A 70 -17.26 -1.98 -8.19
C LYS A 70 -16.14 -2.79 -8.86
N ARG A 71 -15.03 -2.14 -9.23
CA ARG A 71 -13.86 -2.81 -9.82
C ARG A 71 -13.03 -3.61 -8.81
N LEU A 72 -13.05 -3.25 -7.53
CA LEU A 72 -12.37 -3.99 -6.47
C LEU A 72 -13.18 -5.21 -5.99
N GLY A 73 -14.49 -5.20 -6.19
CA GLY A 73 -15.39 -6.21 -5.67
C GLY A 73 -15.86 -5.89 -4.24
N PRO A 74 -16.63 -6.81 -3.63
CA PRO A 74 -17.03 -6.67 -2.23
C PRO A 74 -15.79 -6.68 -1.31
N PRO A 75 -15.88 -6.08 -0.10
CA PRO A 75 -14.88 -6.31 0.94
C PRO A 75 -14.74 -7.78 1.30
#